data_AF-A0A951V8H7-F1
#
_entry.id   AF-A0A951V8H7-F1
#
_cell.length_a   1.000
_cell.length_b   1.000
_cell.length_c   1.000
_cell.angle_alpha   90.00
_cell.angle_beta   90.00
_cell.angle_gamma   90.00
#
_symmetry.space_group_name_H-M   'P 1'
#
loop_
_entity.id
_entity.type
_entity.pdbx_description
1 polymer ?
#
loop_
_entity_poly.entity_id
_entity_poly.type
_entity_poly.pdbx_seq_one_letter_code
_entity_poly.pdbx_strand_id
1 'polypeptide(L)'
;VIISDAMGMGAITNNYGFEEAIVLAVLAGTDILLYTGNQYNGRSLVAEVTRIIRQNIDANILSEARIDASYDRIMTLKNKIPVSVIPSPYVPETPFLISAFPNPFNNTVRIRLSVNRHIYESVPLRIYSSSGQLIRHVDLSVRGHGDYEIAWDGTSADGKAVSSGIYIYTAEINGRYVSGKMALLK
;
A
#
# COMPACT_ATOMS: atom_id res chain seq x y z
N VAL A 1 25.10 -7.30 4.52
CA VAL A 1 24.08 -6.95 3.52
C VAL A 1 23.99 -5.45 3.49
N ILE A 2 24.21 -4.84 2.33
CA ILE A 2 24.09 -3.39 2.11
C ILE A 2 22.74 -3.10 1.48
N ILE A 3 21.97 -2.21 2.09
CA ILE A 3 20.62 -1.85 1.64
C ILE A 3 20.64 -0.36 1.30
N SER A 4 20.14 0.03 0.14
CA SER A 4 20.03 1.45 -0.24
C SER A 4 18.94 2.15 0.59
N ASP A 5 19.14 3.40 0.98
CA ASP A 5 18.14 4.22 1.68
C ASP A 5 17.14 4.92 0.72
N ALA A 6 16.47 4.13 -0.12
CA ALA A 6 15.57 4.55 -1.19
C ALA A 6 16.24 5.14 -2.46
N MET A 7 16.10 4.41 -3.57
CA MET A 7 16.61 4.74 -4.90
C MET A 7 15.80 5.83 -5.62
N GLY A 8 14.56 6.10 -5.18
CA GLY A 8 13.66 7.09 -5.79
C GLY A 8 13.81 8.50 -5.25
N MET A 9 14.83 8.77 -4.44
CA MET A 9 15.05 10.08 -3.83
C MET A 9 15.58 11.09 -4.83
N GLY A 10 15.15 12.35 -4.71
CA GLY A 10 15.58 13.46 -5.59
C GLY A 10 17.10 13.62 -5.68
N ALA A 11 17.84 13.32 -4.61
CA ALA A 11 19.30 13.36 -4.61
C ALA A 11 19.92 12.37 -5.63
N ILE A 12 19.25 11.26 -5.94
CA ILE A 12 19.68 10.29 -6.94
C ILE A 12 19.08 10.67 -8.30
N THR A 13 17.75 10.82 -8.36
CA THR A 13 17.03 10.98 -9.64
C THR A 13 17.32 12.31 -10.35
N ASN A 14 17.81 13.33 -9.64
CA ASN A 14 18.20 14.60 -10.25
C ASN A 14 19.62 14.58 -10.83
N ASN A 15 20.45 13.60 -10.46
CA ASN A 15 21.87 13.53 -10.84
C ASN A 15 22.19 12.32 -11.73
N TYR A 16 21.40 11.25 -11.65
CA TYR A 16 21.64 10.01 -12.37
C TYR A 16 20.37 9.53 -13.06
N GLY A 17 20.53 8.93 -14.24
CA GLY A 17 19.44 8.24 -14.92
C GLY A 17 18.94 7.04 -14.11
N PHE A 18 17.69 6.60 -14.34
CA PHE A 18 17.11 5.47 -13.62
C PHE A 18 17.93 4.18 -13.75
N GLU A 19 18.33 3.82 -14.99
CA GLU A 19 19.18 2.67 -15.27
C GLU A 19 20.59 2.85 -14.71
N GLU A 20 21.19 4.01 -14.92
CA GLU A 20 22.53 4.35 -14.42
C GLU A 20 22.61 4.20 -12.90
N ALA A 21 21.64 4.74 -12.16
CA ALA A 21 21.59 4.63 -10.71
C ALA A 21 21.53 3.17 -10.23
N ILE A 22 20.76 2.31 -10.91
CA ILE A 22 20.68 0.88 -10.60
C ILE A 22 22.05 0.23 -10.79
N VAL A 23 22.66 0.44 -11.94
CA VAL A 23 23.96 -0.17 -12.29
C VAL A 23 25.04 0.29 -11.32
N LEU A 24 25.13 1.60 -11.05
CA LEU A 24 26.07 2.17 -10.09
C LEU A 24 25.86 1.61 -8.68
N ALA A 25 24.62 1.50 -8.22
CA ALA A 25 24.33 0.95 -6.89
C ALA A 25 24.78 -0.52 -6.78
N VAL A 26 24.52 -1.33 -7.80
CA VAL A 26 24.95 -2.74 -7.84
C VAL A 26 26.48 -2.83 -7.85
N LEU A 27 27.15 -2.06 -8.72
CA LEU A 27 28.62 -1.99 -8.78
C LEU A 27 29.23 -1.54 -7.46
N ALA A 28 28.61 -0.59 -6.77
CA ALA A 28 29.04 -0.06 -5.48
C ALA A 28 28.89 -1.06 -4.32
N GLY A 29 28.34 -2.25 -4.54
CA GLY A 29 28.21 -3.26 -3.49
C GLY A 29 26.82 -3.31 -2.85
N THR A 30 25.84 -2.55 -3.33
CA THR A 30 24.47 -2.61 -2.80
C THR A 30 23.85 -3.97 -3.07
N ASP A 31 23.32 -4.62 -2.03
CA ASP A 31 22.72 -5.94 -2.10
C ASP A 31 21.20 -5.86 -2.31
N ILE A 32 20.55 -4.86 -1.70
CA ILE A 32 19.10 -4.65 -1.76
C ILE A 32 18.82 -3.20 -2.18
N LEU A 33 18.12 -3.04 -3.31
CA LEU A 33 17.63 -1.76 -3.79
C LEU A 33 16.23 -1.51 -3.24
N LEU A 34 16.05 -0.42 -2.51
CA LEU A 34 14.76 0.01 -1.96
C LEU A 34 14.11 1.06 -2.84
N TYR A 35 12.81 0.95 -3.03
CA TYR A 35 11.99 1.92 -3.75
C TYR A 35 10.70 2.18 -2.98
N THR A 36 10.17 3.40 -3.08
CA THR A 36 8.95 3.84 -2.39
C THR A 36 7.66 3.44 -3.11
N GLY A 37 7.76 2.79 -4.26
CA GLY A 37 6.65 2.32 -5.06
C GLY A 37 7.03 1.09 -5.88
N ASN A 38 6.04 0.55 -6.58
CA ASN A 38 6.10 -0.74 -7.28
C ASN A 38 5.90 -0.59 -8.79
N GLN A 39 5.81 0.65 -9.29
CA GLN A 39 5.68 0.97 -10.71
C GLN A 39 6.72 2.00 -11.16
N TYR A 40 7.15 1.88 -12.42
CA TYR A 40 7.98 2.86 -13.13
C TYR A 40 7.42 3.03 -14.55
N ASN A 41 7.11 4.26 -14.96
CA ASN A 41 6.47 4.57 -16.25
C ASN A 41 5.25 3.69 -16.58
N GLY A 42 4.40 3.42 -15.58
CA GLY A 42 3.19 2.59 -15.72
C GLY A 42 3.44 1.08 -15.84
N ARG A 43 4.69 0.61 -15.67
CA ARG A 43 5.07 -0.81 -15.71
C ARG A 43 5.55 -1.28 -14.35
N SER A 44 5.62 -2.61 -14.16
CA SER A 44 6.18 -3.21 -12.94
C SER A 44 7.63 -2.78 -12.75
N LEU A 45 7.92 -2.13 -11.63
CA LEU A 45 9.27 -1.70 -11.28
C LEU A 45 10.22 -2.89 -11.17
N VAL A 46 9.78 -3.98 -10.53
CA VAL A 46 10.60 -5.18 -10.34
C VAL A 46 10.99 -5.81 -11.67
N ALA A 47 10.02 -5.90 -12.60
CA ALA A 47 10.28 -6.43 -13.93
C ALA A 47 11.30 -5.55 -14.68
N GLU A 48 11.17 -4.24 -14.56
CA GLU A 48 12.05 -3.28 -15.23
C GLU A 48 13.47 -3.30 -14.66
N VAL A 49 13.64 -3.29 -13.34
CA VAL A 49 14.95 -3.39 -12.68
C VAL A 49 15.62 -4.72 -13.03
N THR A 50 14.87 -5.83 -13.03
CA THR A 50 15.40 -7.15 -13.40
C THR A 50 15.85 -7.18 -14.86
N ARG A 51 15.08 -6.56 -15.75
CA ARG A 51 15.41 -6.42 -17.18
C ARG A 51 16.73 -5.64 -17.35
N ILE A 52 16.86 -4.51 -16.67
CA ILE A 52 18.07 -3.67 -16.70
C ILE A 52 19.29 -4.45 -16.21
N ILE A 53 19.19 -5.14 -15.07
CA ILE A 53 20.30 -5.94 -14.53
C ILE A 53 20.73 -7.02 -15.52
N ARG A 54 19.78 -7.76 -16.10
CA ARG A 54 20.09 -8.81 -17.11
C ARG A 54 20.78 -8.23 -18.34
N GLN A 55 20.26 -7.15 -18.90
CA GLN A 55 20.88 -6.50 -20.05
C GLN A 55 22.32 -6.04 -19.76
N ASN A 56 22.57 -5.53 -18.56
CA ASN A 56 23.90 -5.10 -18.16
C ASN A 56 24.84 -6.28 -17.85
N ILE A 57 24.30 -7.46 -17.50
CA ILE A 57 25.08 -8.72 -17.45
C ILE A 57 25.45 -9.17 -18.86
N ASP A 58 24.46 -9.21 -19.77
CA ASP A 58 24.68 -9.59 -21.17
C ASP A 58 25.69 -8.66 -21.87
N ALA A 59 25.68 -7.37 -21.49
CA ALA A 59 26.62 -6.35 -21.97
C ALA A 59 27.99 -6.38 -21.25
N ASN A 60 28.23 -7.31 -20.31
CA ASN A 60 29.44 -7.41 -19.49
C ASN A 60 29.77 -6.15 -18.65
N ILE A 61 28.77 -5.33 -18.34
CA ILE A 61 28.89 -4.17 -17.44
C ILE A 61 28.77 -4.63 -15.98
N LEU A 62 27.84 -5.56 -15.73
CA LEU A 62 27.69 -6.26 -14.45
C LEU A 62 28.15 -7.71 -14.61
N SER A 63 28.79 -8.26 -13.59
CA SER A 63 29.11 -9.69 -13.57
C SER A 63 28.04 -10.49 -12.85
N GLU A 64 27.76 -11.70 -13.31
CA GLU A 64 26.86 -12.64 -12.60
C GLU A 64 27.39 -12.92 -11.17
N ALA A 65 28.70 -13.07 -11.02
CA ALA A 65 29.37 -13.21 -9.73
C ALA A 65 29.08 -12.05 -8.75
N ARG A 66 28.85 -10.82 -9.24
CA ARG A 66 28.45 -9.69 -8.39
C ARG A 66 27.05 -9.93 -7.81
N ILE A 67 26.12 -10.49 -8.60
CA ILE A 67 24.76 -10.81 -8.16
C ILE A 67 24.78 -11.98 -7.18
N ASP A 68 25.53 -13.04 -7.49
CA ASP A 68 25.68 -14.21 -6.63
C ASP A 68 26.24 -13.83 -5.25
N ALA A 69 27.25 -12.96 -5.22
CA ALA A 69 27.82 -12.47 -3.97
C ALA A 69 26.79 -11.70 -3.12
N SER A 70 25.87 -10.94 -3.74
CA SER A 70 24.74 -10.31 -3.02
C SER A 70 23.79 -11.37 -2.48
N TYR A 71 23.43 -12.35 -3.30
CA TYR A 71 22.52 -13.44 -2.95
C TYR A 71 23.03 -14.22 -1.73
N ASP A 72 24.30 -14.62 -1.73
CA ASP A 72 24.92 -15.38 -0.65
C ASP A 72 24.92 -14.59 0.67
N ARG A 73 25.22 -13.29 0.61
CA ARG A 73 25.16 -12.42 1.80
C ARG A 73 23.73 -12.31 2.34
N ILE A 74 22.74 -12.16 1.46
CA ILE A 74 21.33 -12.07 1.84
C ILE A 74 20.87 -13.39 2.47
N MET A 75 21.19 -14.54 1.87
CA MET A 75 20.80 -15.85 2.41
C MET A 75 21.50 -16.16 3.73
N THR A 76 22.79 -15.80 3.84
CA THR A 76 23.52 -15.90 5.11
C THR A 76 22.87 -15.06 6.21
N LEU A 77 22.46 -13.82 5.90
CA LEU A 77 21.76 -12.97 6.86
C LEU A 77 20.39 -13.57 7.22
N LYS A 78 19.62 -14.02 6.23
CA LYS A 78 18.31 -14.62 6.41
C LYS A 78 18.36 -15.84 7.34
N ASN A 79 19.39 -16.67 7.20
CA ASN A 79 19.59 -17.85 8.06
C ASN A 79 20.05 -17.50 9.48
N LYS A 80 20.71 -16.36 9.68
CA LYS A 80 21.13 -15.88 11.01
C LYS A 80 20.00 -15.21 11.79
N ILE A 81 19.00 -14.69 11.10
CA ILE A 81 17.81 -14.14 11.74
C ILE A 81 16.94 -15.36 12.12
N PRO A 82 16.70 -15.62 13.42
CA PRO A 82 15.76 -16.65 13.82
C PRO A 82 14.37 -16.22 13.37
N VAL A 83 14.02 -16.64 12.16
CA VAL A 83 12.64 -16.69 11.74
C VAL A 83 12.05 -17.80 12.59
N SER A 84 11.35 -17.44 13.67
CA SER A 84 10.30 -18.34 14.15
C SER A 84 9.50 -18.68 12.91
N VAL A 85 9.57 -19.93 12.48
CA VAL A 85 8.69 -20.45 11.44
C VAL A 85 7.31 -20.36 12.08
N ILE A 86 6.68 -19.19 11.96
CA ILE A 86 5.24 -19.11 11.91
C ILE A 86 4.97 -19.88 10.62
N PRO A 87 4.45 -21.13 10.66
CA PRO A 87 4.00 -21.78 9.44
C PRO A 87 3.21 -20.73 8.67
N SER A 88 3.55 -20.53 7.38
CA SER A 88 3.01 -19.50 6.47
C SER A 88 1.76 -18.92 7.09
N PRO A 89 1.77 -17.66 7.60
CA PRO A 89 0.66 -17.19 8.40
C PRO A 89 -0.56 -17.56 7.59
N TYR A 90 -1.46 -18.32 8.21
CA TYR A 90 -2.85 -18.22 7.87
C TYR A 90 -3.09 -16.72 7.82
N VAL A 91 -2.94 -16.12 6.63
CA VAL A 91 -3.37 -14.76 6.35
C VAL A 91 -4.85 -14.98 6.52
N PRO A 92 -5.43 -14.58 7.66
CA PRO A 92 -6.86 -14.76 7.80
C PRO A 92 -7.40 -14.06 6.57
N GLU A 93 -8.12 -14.78 5.70
CA GLU A 93 -8.84 -14.13 4.61
C GLU A 93 -9.58 -13.00 5.29
N THR A 94 -9.13 -11.75 5.11
CA THR A 94 -9.73 -10.61 5.80
C THR A 94 -11.11 -10.55 5.18
N PRO A 95 -12.15 -11.03 5.87
CA PRO A 95 -13.42 -11.33 5.23
C PRO A 95 -14.06 -10.03 4.76
N PHE A 96 -13.66 -8.94 5.39
CA PHE A 96 -14.04 -7.57 5.11
C PHE A 96 -12.81 -6.68 5.17
N LEU A 97 -12.72 -5.75 4.23
CA LEU A 97 -11.76 -4.65 4.22
C LEU A 97 -12.54 -3.36 3.96
N ILE A 98 -12.22 -2.29 4.68
CA ILE A 98 -12.79 -0.97 4.42
C ILE A 98 -11.68 0.02 4.11
N SER A 99 -11.85 0.84 3.08
CA SER A 99 -10.87 1.84 2.66
C SER A 99 -11.57 3.11 2.16
N ALA A 100 -10.83 4.21 2.07
CA ALA A 100 -11.35 5.50 1.60
C ALA A 100 -10.37 6.11 0.58
N PHE A 101 -10.88 6.48 -0.60
CA PHE A 101 -10.08 7.08 -1.67
C PHE A 101 -10.87 8.14 -2.46
N PRO A 102 -10.25 9.29 -2.84
CA PRO A 102 -8.90 9.71 -2.47
C PRO A 102 -8.80 10.07 -0.97
N ASN A 103 -7.60 9.97 -0.40
CA ASN A 103 -7.33 10.39 0.97
C ASN A 103 -5.90 10.95 1.06
N PRO A 104 -5.69 12.24 1.36
CA PRO A 104 -6.70 13.27 1.68
C PRO A 104 -7.66 13.58 0.51
N PHE A 105 -8.83 14.15 0.80
CA PHE A 105 -9.83 14.56 -0.21
C PHE A 105 -10.26 16.02 -0.01
N ASN A 106 -10.71 16.68 -1.09
CA ASN A 106 -11.17 18.08 -1.06
C ASN A 106 -12.70 18.22 -1.17
N ASN A 107 -13.32 17.45 -2.07
CA ASN A 107 -14.77 17.51 -2.31
C ASN A 107 -15.47 16.22 -1.91
N THR A 108 -15.00 15.09 -2.44
CA THR A 108 -15.69 13.81 -2.25
C THR A 108 -14.67 12.70 -2.06
N VAL A 109 -14.98 11.80 -1.13
CA VAL A 109 -14.27 10.55 -0.91
C VAL A 109 -15.21 9.38 -1.17
N ARG A 110 -14.69 8.30 -1.73
CA ARG A 110 -15.39 7.03 -1.82
C ARG A 110 -14.91 6.14 -0.70
N ILE A 111 -15.84 5.69 0.14
CA ILE A 111 -15.58 4.71 1.18
C ILE A 111 -16.02 3.35 0.63
N ARG A 112 -15.05 2.47 0.40
CA ARG A 112 -15.23 1.13 -0.16
C ARG A 112 -15.19 0.09 0.94
N LEU A 113 -16.20 -0.78 0.98
CA LEU A 113 -16.25 -2.02 1.74
C LEU A 113 -16.10 -3.20 0.78
N SER A 114 -14.95 -3.89 0.85
CA SER A 114 -14.70 -5.14 0.14
C SER A 114 -15.14 -6.32 1.00
N VAL A 115 -15.98 -7.18 0.45
CA VAL A 115 -16.58 -8.34 1.12
C VAL A 115 -16.12 -9.61 0.40
N ASN A 116 -15.22 -10.36 1.02
CA ASN A 116 -14.60 -11.56 0.43
C ASN A 116 -15.36 -12.86 0.75
N ARG A 117 -16.54 -12.75 1.38
CA ARG A 117 -17.41 -13.88 1.71
C ARG A 117 -18.86 -13.55 1.38
N HIS A 118 -19.67 -14.56 1.10
CA HIS A 118 -21.09 -14.35 0.82
C HIS A 118 -21.83 -13.95 2.10
N ILE A 119 -22.38 -12.74 2.15
CA ILE A 119 -23.26 -12.28 3.23
C ILE A 119 -24.51 -11.61 2.66
N TYR A 120 -25.57 -11.59 3.45
CA TYR A 120 -26.82 -10.90 3.15
C TYR A 120 -27.22 -10.09 4.37
N GLU A 121 -26.75 -8.86 4.46
CA GLU A 121 -26.89 -8.02 5.66
C GLU A 121 -27.03 -6.55 5.26
N SER A 122 -27.69 -5.78 6.13
CA SER A 122 -27.65 -4.32 6.08
C SER A 122 -26.51 -3.85 6.98
N VAL A 123 -25.40 -3.43 6.36
CA VAL A 123 -24.16 -3.06 7.05
C VAL A 123 -24.19 -1.58 7.43
N PRO A 124 -24.26 -1.20 8.72
CA PRO A 124 -24.24 0.19 9.12
C PRO A 124 -22.82 0.77 8.95
N LEU A 125 -22.67 1.70 8.02
CA LEU A 125 -21.48 2.49 7.80
C LEU A 125 -21.64 3.85 8.46
N ARG A 126 -20.73 4.19 9.37
CA ARG A 126 -20.77 5.43 10.17
C ARG A 126 -19.50 6.23 9.98
N ILE A 127 -19.64 7.55 9.96
CA ILE A 127 -18.54 8.52 9.86
C ILE A 127 -18.57 9.38 11.11
N TYR A 128 -17.44 9.51 11.79
CA TYR A 128 -17.28 10.24 13.04
C TYR A 128 -16.22 11.33 12.89
N SER A 129 -16.37 12.42 13.66
CA SER A 129 -15.29 13.40 13.88
C SER A 129 -14.17 12.79 14.72
N SER A 130 -13.04 13.49 14.82
CA SER A 130 -11.94 13.13 15.73
C SER A 130 -12.32 13.13 17.21
N SER A 131 -13.40 13.83 17.60
CA SER A 131 -13.95 13.82 18.96
C SER A 131 -14.95 12.67 19.21
N GLY A 132 -15.22 11.83 18.20
CA GLY A 132 -16.17 10.73 18.29
C GLY A 132 -17.63 11.12 18.03
N GLN A 133 -17.91 12.36 17.60
CA GLN A 133 -19.25 12.79 17.22
C GLN A 133 -19.66 12.09 15.92
N LEU A 134 -20.85 11.47 15.88
CA LEU A 134 -21.41 10.90 14.65
C LEU A 134 -21.77 12.02 13.67
N ILE A 135 -21.19 11.97 12.47
CA ILE A 135 -21.37 12.95 11.39
C ILE A 135 -22.35 12.43 10.35
N ARG A 136 -22.22 11.16 9.95
CA ARG A 136 -23.05 10.53 8.92
C ARG A 136 -23.23 9.05 9.24
N HIS A 137 -24.40 8.52 8.90
CA HIS A 137 -24.73 7.09 8.94
C HIS A 137 -25.36 6.72 7.60
N VAL A 138 -24.94 5.59 7.02
CA VAL A 138 -25.56 4.96 5.85
C VAL A 138 -25.65 3.46 6.07
N ASP A 139 -26.83 2.88 5.86
CA ASP A 139 -27.01 1.42 5.88
C ASP A 139 -26.78 0.84 4.48
N LEU A 140 -25.65 0.15 4.29
CA LEU A 140 -25.28 -0.50 3.04
C LEU A 140 -25.99 -1.84 2.90
N SER A 141 -26.81 -1.99 1.86
CA SER A 141 -27.42 -3.29 1.51
C SER A 141 -26.39 -4.18 0.82
N VAL A 142 -25.76 -5.07 1.58
CA VAL A 142 -24.78 -6.05 1.06
C VAL A 142 -25.49 -7.34 0.66
N ARG A 143 -25.20 -7.80 -0.55
CA ARG A 143 -25.90 -8.90 -1.23
C ARG A 143 -24.88 -9.81 -1.95
N GLY A 144 -24.18 -10.62 -1.16
CA GLY A 144 -23.11 -11.50 -1.61
C GLY A 144 -21.72 -10.90 -1.41
N HIS A 145 -20.72 -11.53 -2.02
CA HIS A 145 -19.35 -11.04 -2.04
C HIS A 145 -19.20 -9.92 -3.09
N GLY A 146 -18.22 -9.04 -2.92
CA GLY A 146 -17.93 -7.94 -3.85
C GLY A 146 -17.54 -6.64 -3.16
N ASP A 147 -17.38 -5.61 -3.97
CA ASP A 147 -17.09 -4.25 -3.50
C ASP A 147 -18.37 -3.42 -3.44
N TYR A 148 -18.56 -2.75 -2.31
CA TYR A 148 -19.68 -1.84 -2.06
C TYR A 148 -19.12 -0.47 -1.70
N GLU A 149 -19.66 0.59 -2.27
CA GLU A 149 -19.13 1.94 -2.08
C GLU A 149 -20.22 2.93 -1.69
N ILE A 150 -19.85 3.89 -0.84
CA ILE A 150 -20.59 5.14 -0.68
C ILE A 150 -19.69 6.31 -1.05
N ALA A 151 -20.29 7.37 -1.58
CA ALA A 151 -19.64 8.66 -1.72
C ALA A 151 -20.00 9.55 -0.53
N TRP A 152 -19.02 10.23 0.04
CA TRP A 152 -19.23 11.25 1.06
C TRP A 152 -18.58 12.56 0.63
N ASP A 153 -19.34 13.64 0.70
CA ASP A 153 -19.01 14.97 0.20
C ASP A 153 -18.56 15.94 1.31
N GLY A 154 -18.26 15.42 2.50
CA GLY A 154 -17.92 16.28 3.64
C GLY A 154 -19.13 17.00 4.24
N THR A 155 -20.33 16.40 4.17
CA THR A 155 -21.54 16.92 4.82
C THR A 155 -22.02 16.02 5.97
N SER A 156 -22.59 16.64 7.01
CA SER A 156 -23.28 15.96 8.10
C SER A 156 -24.65 15.40 7.65
N ALA A 157 -25.32 14.67 8.55
CA ALA A 157 -26.69 14.19 8.32
C ALA A 157 -27.69 15.32 8.02
N ASP A 158 -27.47 16.52 8.56
CA ASP A 158 -28.32 17.71 8.33
C ASP A 158 -27.97 18.45 7.01
N GLY A 159 -27.09 17.89 6.19
CA GLY A 159 -26.61 18.53 4.94
C GLY A 159 -25.64 19.69 5.15
N LYS A 160 -25.25 20.01 6.39
CA LYS A 160 -24.26 21.05 6.68
C LYS A 160 -22.84 20.55 6.43
N ALA A 161 -22.03 21.37 5.77
CA ALA A 161 -20.63 21.06 5.51
C ALA A 161 -19.83 21.00 6.83
N VAL A 162 -18.98 19.98 6.99
CA VAL A 162 -18.11 19.83 8.17
C VAL A 162 -16.75 20.51 7.97
N SER A 163 -15.98 20.75 9.04
CA SER A 163 -14.67 21.42 8.94
C SER A 163 -13.60 20.50 8.33
N SER A 164 -12.53 21.08 7.79
CA SER A 164 -11.32 20.31 7.45
C SER A 164 -10.79 19.61 8.70
N GLY A 165 -10.24 18.40 8.54
CA GLY A 165 -9.76 17.60 9.66
C GLY A 165 -9.79 16.10 9.43
N ILE A 166 -9.53 15.36 10.51
CA ILE A 166 -9.54 13.89 10.51
C ILE A 166 -10.93 13.38 10.87
N TYR A 167 -11.37 12.40 10.10
CA TYR A 167 -12.61 11.67 10.29
C TYR A 167 -12.34 10.16 10.33
N ILE A 168 -13.13 9.45 11.13
CA ILE A 168 -13.06 7.99 11.28
C ILE A 168 -14.30 7.40 10.65
N TYR A 169 -14.15 6.40 9.80
CA TYR A 169 -15.27 5.63 9.26
C TYR A 169 -15.24 4.21 9.80
N THR A 170 -16.42 3.64 10.06
CA THR A 170 -16.60 2.29 10.58
C THR A 170 -17.69 1.58 9.82
N ALA A 171 -17.57 0.26 9.64
CA ALA A 171 -18.66 -0.62 9.24
C ALA A 171 -18.75 -1.80 10.21
N GLU A 172 -19.97 -2.20 10.55
CA GLU A 172 -20.25 -3.35 11.40
C GLU A 172 -20.82 -4.49 10.55
N ILE A 173 -20.14 -5.64 10.51
CA ILE A 173 -20.57 -6.78 9.71
C ILE A 173 -20.49 -8.06 10.55
N ASN A 174 -21.61 -8.78 10.68
CA ASN A 174 -21.71 -9.96 11.56
C ASN A 174 -21.15 -9.71 12.98
N GLY A 175 -21.45 -8.54 13.56
CA GLY A 175 -20.97 -8.13 14.89
C GLY A 175 -19.48 -7.81 14.99
N ARG A 176 -18.76 -7.69 13.85
CA ARG A 176 -17.36 -7.25 13.80
C ARG A 176 -17.26 -5.85 13.22
N TYR A 177 -16.46 -5.01 13.86
CA TYR A 177 -16.13 -3.68 13.34
C TYR A 177 -14.91 -3.73 12.43
N VAL A 178 -15.02 -3.11 11.26
CA VAL A 178 -13.89 -2.68 10.44
C VAL A 178 -13.89 -1.15 10.37
N SER A 179 -12.72 -0.54 10.40
CA SER A 179 -12.60 0.92 10.48
C SER A 179 -11.39 1.45 9.73
N GLY A 180 -11.44 2.73 9.38
CA GLY A 180 -10.28 3.47 8.86
C GLY A 180 -10.41 4.97 9.14
N LYS A 181 -9.40 5.72 8.73
CA LYS A 181 -9.33 7.18 8.88
C LYS A 181 -9.22 7.87 7.53
N MET A 182 -9.75 9.08 7.43
CA MET A 182 -9.66 9.94 6.26
C MET A 182 -9.44 11.40 6.65
N ALA A 183 -8.78 12.16 5.78
CA ALA A 183 -8.50 13.58 5.97
C ALA A 183 -9.26 14.40 4.92
N LEU A 184 -10.14 15.29 5.40
CA LEU A 184 -10.80 16.31 4.58
C LEU A 184 -9.94 17.58 4.57
N LEU A 185 -9.63 18.06 3.38
CA LEU A 185 -9.04 19.36 3.12
C LEU A 185 -10.11 20.25 2.48
N LYS A 186 -10.09 21.55 2.72
CA LYS A 186 -10.93 22.56 2.06
C LYS A 186 -10.06 23.73 1.67
#